data_AF-A0A9D4FB65-F1
#
_entry.id   AF-A0A9D4FB65-F1
#
_cell.length_a   1.000
_cell.length_b   1.000
_cell.length_c   1.000
_cell.angle_alpha   90.00
_cell.angle_beta   90.00
_cell.angle_gamma   90.00
#
_symmetry.space_group_name_H-M   'P 1'
#
loop_
_entity.id
_entity.type
_entity.pdbx_description
1 polymer ?
#
loop_
_entity_poly.entity_id
_entity_poly.type
_entity_poly.pdbx_seq_one_letter_code
_entity_poly.pdbx_strand_id
1 'polypeptide(L)'
;MAADTMTYDNPFAHTAAGELGVNRDTMLQNELLLRTELGKPKRRGIIIPAGITYGRPNEMRGGGSSEALHGWPTISSSTLPFKRKENSAQRDFMALNKAAVSAGLVTANAQFEFRATHDVRRKTQSGDGQRNRTRRMPPSMVFGISTRPSTPIFDLLEHKYQDKWLQERRKLELAKRQEENKQKRSPGQVYETRATLLRTYQNPVNPEPLWQMPKFTKEAKPSLQTFRSGRARTIAYSAFESDKISRKGNLGHGTYESAKN
;
A
#
# COMPACT_ATOMS: atom_id res chain seq x y z
N MET A 1 -53.77 43.33 24.67
CA MET A 1 -52.84 43.65 23.57
C MET A 1 -51.65 42.69 23.71
N ALA A 2 -51.70 41.56 23.01
CA ALA A 2 -50.57 40.65 22.92
C ALA A 2 -49.55 41.24 21.95
N ALA A 3 -48.33 41.47 22.41
CA ALA A 3 -47.25 41.94 21.56
C ALA A 3 -46.75 40.75 20.72
N ASP A 4 -47.06 40.76 19.42
CA ASP A 4 -46.40 39.92 18.44
C ASP A 4 -44.93 40.32 18.36
N THR A 5 -44.10 39.66 19.14
CA THR A 5 -42.65 39.70 19.01
C THR A 5 -42.29 38.95 17.72
N MET A 6 -42.07 39.69 16.65
CA MET A 6 -41.36 39.24 15.46
C MET A 6 -39.96 38.76 15.87
N THR A 7 -39.82 37.48 16.21
CA THR A 7 -38.53 36.83 16.41
C THR A 7 -37.82 36.79 15.07
N TYR A 8 -36.91 37.73 14.84
CA TYR A 8 -35.89 37.59 13.82
C TYR A 8 -35.04 36.38 14.22
N ASP A 9 -35.26 35.24 13.55
CA ASP A 9 -34.49 34.01 13.76
C ASP A 9 -33.02 34.30 13.44
N ASN A 10 -32.23 34.64 14.47
CA ASN A 10 -30.80 34.83 14.34
C ASN A 10 -30.17 33.45 14.04
N PRO A 11 -29.61 33.21 12.83
CA PRO A 11 -29.11 31.90 12.47
C PRO A 11 -27.89 31.47 13.31
N PHE A 12 -27.23 32.42 13.96
CA PHE A 12 -26.04 32.19 14.79
C PHE A 12 -26.34 31.85 16.25
N ALA A 13 -27.60 31.98 16.71
CA ALA A 13 -27.99 31.71 18.09
C ALA A 13 -27.60 30.29 18.56
N HIS A 14 -27.63 29.32 17.64
CA HIS A 14 -27.26 27.93 17.89
C HIS A 14 -25.81 27.60 17.53
N THR A 15 -24.96 28.60 17.39
CA THR A 15 -23.50 28.44 17.24
C THR A 15 -22.82 28.56 18.61
N ALA A 16 -21.60 28.03 18.75
CA ALA A 16 -20.82 28.08 19.99
C ALA A 16 -20.61 29.51 20.50
N ALA A 17 -20.43 30.47 19.58
CA ALA A 17 -20.32 31.90 19.87
C ALA A 17 -21.67 32.56 20.25
N GLY A 18 -22.79 31.98 19.82
CA GLY A 18 -24.13 32.51 20.06
C GLY A 18 -24.31 33.90 19.43
N GLU A 19 -24.74 34.86 20.24
CA GLU A 19 -24.95 36.27 19.84
C GLU A 19 -23.72 37.14 20.09
N LEU A 20 -22.66 36.58 20.69
CA LEU A 20 -21.52 37.34 21.17
C LEU A 20 -20.34 37.26 20.20
N GLY A 21 -19.82 38.42 19.79
CA GLY A 21 -18.65 38.55 18.93
C GLY A 21 -18.97 38.70 17.45
N VAL A 22 -17.95 38.52 16.60
CA VAL A 22 -18.07 38.69 15.14
C VAL A 22 -18.61 37.40 14.51
N ASN A 23 -19.88 37.42 14.11
CA ASN A 23 -20.52 36.32 13.39
C ASN A 23 -20.05 36.28 11.94
N ARG A 24 -19.60 35.11 11.48
CA ARG A 24 -19.16 34.85 10.10
C ARG A 24 -19.97 33.71 9.51
N ASP A 25 -20.34 33.81 8.24
CA ASP A 25 -21.14 32.78 7.55
C ASP A 25 -20.46 31.39 7.55
N THR A 26 -19.13 31.37 7.54
CA THR A 26 -18.34 30.12 7.63
C THR A 26 -18.56 29.37 8.94
N MET A 27 -19.05 30.02 10.00
CA MET A 27 -19.36 29.37 11.26
C MET A 27 -20.58 28.46 11.16
N LEU A 28 -21.52 28.76 10.26
CA LEU A 28 -22.70 27.91 10.00
C LEU A 28 -22.34 26.66 9.20
N GLN A 29 -21.18 26.65 8.54
CA GLN A 29 -20.69 25.51 7.76
C GLN A 29 -19.82 24.55 8.58
N ASN A 30 -19.34 24.98 9.76
CA ASN A 30 -18.46 24.18 10.59
C ASN A 30 -19.25 23.38 11.63
N GLU A 31 -19.30 22.04 11.48
CA GLU A 31 -20.01 21.15 12.41
C GLU A 31 -19.56 21.31 13.87
N LEU A 32 -18.29 21.65 14.13
CA LEU A 32 -17.77 21.81 15.49
C LEU A 32 -18.34 23.02 16.22
N LEU A 33 -18.75 24.04 15.47
CA LEU A 33 -19.29 25.27 16.02
C LEU A 33 -20.81 25.20 16.20
N LEU A 34 -21.49 24.23 15.59
CA LEU A 34 -22.95 24.08 15.70
C LEU A 34 -23.33 23.31 16.96
N ARG A 35 -24.23 23.89 17.77
CA ARG A 35 -24.82 23.22 18.93
C ARG A 35 -26.02 22.37 18.51
N THR A 36 -26.30 21.34 19.27
CA THR A 36 -27.48 20.49 19.08
C THR A 36 -28.72 21.22 19.58
N GLU A 37 -29.74 21.30 18.72
CA GLU A 37 -31.06 21.85 19.06
C GLU A 37 -31.97 20.72 19.54
N LEU A 38 -32.68 20.95 20.65
CA LEU A 38 -33.63 19.97 21.18
C LEU A 38 -34.78 19.75 20.18
N GLY A 39 -35.13 18.49 19.92
CA GLY A 39 -36.21 18.13 19.01
C GLY A 39 -35.88 18.24 17.52
N LYS A 40 -34.65 18.61 17.15
CA LYS A 40 -34.19 18.67 15.75
C LYS A 40 -33.02 17.71 15.51
N PRO A 41 -32.86 17.18 14.28
CA PRO A 41 -31.71 16.36 13.94
C PRO A 41 -30.42 17.20 13.99
N LYS A 42 -29.30 16.54 14.31
CA LYS A 42 -27.98 17.18 14.37
C LYS A 42 -27.64 17.81 13.01
N ARG A 43 -27.37 19.11 13.02
CA ARG A 43 -26.90 19.87 11.85
C ARG A 43 -25.40 19.60 11.62
N ARG A 44 -24.99 19.40 10.37
CA ARG A 44 -23.58 19.17 9.96
C ARG A 44 -22.95 20.32 9.18
N GLY A 45 -23.61 21.48 9.15
CA GLY A 45 -23.14 22.65 8.39
C GLY A 45 -23.19 22.51 6.87
N ILE A 46 -23.99 21.57 6.35
CA ILE A 46 -24.18 21.39 4.91
C ILE A 46 -25.41 22.20 4.48
N ILE A 47 -25.20 23.16 3.58
CA ILE A 47 -26.29 23.92 2.94
C ILE A 47 -26.76 23.13 1.73
N ILE A 48 -28.01 22.70 1.76
CA ILE A 48 -28.61 21.92 0.67
C ILE A 48 -29.55 22.86 -0.08
N PRO A 49 -29.37 23.03 -1.41
CA PRO A 49 -30.24 23.88 -2.21
C PRO A 49 -31.71 23.43 -2.13
N ALA A 50 -32.63 24.39 -2.10
CA ALA A 50 -34.06 24.12 -2.13
C ALA A 50 -34.47 23.47 -3.46
N GLY A 51 -35.45 22.56 -3.43
CA GLY A 51 -36.00 21.92 -4.63
C GLY A 51 -35.28 20.65 -5.09
N ILE A 52 -34.32 20.13 -4.33
CA ILE A 52 -33.67 18.84 -4.63
C ILE A 52 -34.42 17.69 -3.96
N THR A 53 -34.80 16.69 -4.74
CA THR A 53 -35.29 15.40 -4.21
C THR A 53 -34.10 14.52 -3.86
N TYR A 54 -34.03 14.04 -2.62
CA TYR A 54 -33.00 13.07 -2.24
C TYR A 54 -33.23 11.74 -2.93
N GLY A 55 -32.13 11.07 -3.25
CA GLY A 55 -32.16 9.78 -3.95
C GLY A 55 -31.92 9.95 -5.45
N ARG A 56 -31.84 8.81 -6.13
CA ARG A 56 -31.64 8.77 -7.58
C ARG A 56 -33.00 8.58 -8.25
N PRO A 57 -33.43 9.47 -9.16
CA PRO A 57 -34.62 9.22 -9.94
C PRO A 57 -34.41 7.95 -10.78
N ASN A 58 -35.42 7.11 -10.86
CA ASN A 58 -35.46 6.05 -11.85
C ASN A 58 -35.68 6.71 -13.20
N GLU A 59 -34.59 7.02 -13.91
CA GLU A 59 -34.67 7.42 -15.30
C GLU A 59 -35.41 6.32 -16.05
N MET A 60 -36.59 6.65 -16.61
CA MET A 60 -37.24 5.79 -17.60
C MET A 60 -36.30 5.77 -18.81
N ARG A 61 -35.41 4.79 -18.83
CA ARG A 61 -34.67 4.45 -20.04
C ARG A 61 -35.73 4.13 -21.10
N GLY A 62 -35.75 4.90 -22.18
CA GLY A 62 -36.49 4.54 -23.39
C GLY A 62 -36.21 3.07 -23.70
N GLY A 63 -37.29 2.31 -23.85
CA GLY A 63 -37.27 0.85 -23.80
C GLY A 63 -38.65 0.30 -23.48
N GLY A 64 -39.67 0.74 -24.21
CA GLY A 64 -41.03 0.21 -24.07
C GLY A 64 -41.13 -1.24 -24.57
N SER A 65 -42.26 -1.89 -24.29
CA SER A 65 -42.55 -3.24 -24.81
C SER A 65 -42.44 -3.32 -26.34
N SER A 66 -42.76 -2.23 -27.04
CA SER A 66 -42.55 -2.12 -28.48
C SER A 66 -41.08 -2.26 -28.87
N GLU A 67 -40.16 -1.55 -28.21
CA GLU A 67 -38.72 -1.63 -28.51
C GLU A 67 -38.15 -3.02 -28.21
N ALA A 68 -38.68 -3.71 -27.20
CA ALA A 68 -38.31 -5.10 -26.92
C ALA A 68 -38.78 -6.10 -28.01
N LEU A 69 -39.93 -5.83 -28.64
CA LEU A 69 -40.52 -6.70 -29.67
C LEU A 69 -39.91 -6.49 -31.07
N HIS A 70 -39.44 -5.29 -31.40
CA HIS A 70 -38.93 -4.96 -32.75
C HIS A 70 -37.44 -5.32 -32.96
N GLY A 71 -36.83 -6.05 -32.03
CA GLY A 71 -35.45 -6.55 -32.14
C GLY A 71 -34.39 -5.56 -31.66
N TRP A 72 -33.29 -6.09 -31.15
CA TRP A 72 -32.18 -5.25 -30.67
C TRP A 72 -31.50 -4.59 -31.87
N PRO A 73 -31.36 -3.25 -31.90
CA PRO A 73 -30.53 -2.64 -32.93
C PRO A 73 -29.13 -3.22 -32.83
N THR A 74 -28.55 -3.58 -33.97
CA THR A 74 -27.17 -4.05 -34.11
C THR A 74 -26.23 -2.88 -33.81
N ILE A 75 -26.14 -2.49 -32.54
CA ILE A 75 -25.21 -1.47 -32.07
C ILE A 75 -23.87 -2.16 -31.88
N SER A 76 -23.06 -2.12 -32.94
CA SER A 76 -21.61 -2.16 -32.80
C SER A 76 -21.20 -1.12 -31.74
N SER A 77 -20.61 -1.60 -30.64
CA SER A 77 -20.16 -0.88 -29.43
C SER A 77 -21.21 -0.69 -28.30
N SER A 78 -21.10 -1.57 -27.29
CA SER A 78 -21.46 -1.35 -25.87
C SER A 78 -22.85 -0.79 -25.54
N THR A 79 -23.83 -1.68 -25.33
CA THR A 79 -25.18 -1.42 -24.78
C THR A 79 -25.23 -1.16 -23.26
N LEU A 80 -24.16 -0.62 -22.66
CA LEU A 80 -24.17 -0.21 -21.24
C LEU A 80 -24.56 1.28 -21.10
N PRO A 81 -25.33 1.68 -20.06
CA PRO A 81 -25.77 3.07 -19.82
C PRO A 81 -24.68 4.09 -19.56
N PHE A 82 -23.47 3.61 -19.41
CA PHE A 82 -22.31 4.45 -19.29
C PHE A 82 -21.51 4.12 -20.55
N LYS A 83 -20.99 5.13 -21.25
CA LYS A 83 -19.67 4.93 -21.86
C LYS A 83 -18.88 4.30 -20.73
N ARG A 84 -18.49 3.01 -20.83
CA ARG A 84 -17.43 2.51 -19.95
C ARG A 84 -16.41 3.59 -20.09
N LYS A 85 -16.15 4.33 -19.00
CA LYS A 85 -15.04 5.27 -18.96
C LYS A 85 -13.94 4.41 -19.51
N GLU A 86 -13.55 4.63 -20.77
CA GLU A 86 -12.53 3.79 -21.36
C GLU A 86 -11.45 3.89 -20.32
N ASN A 87 -11.15 2.77 -19.66
CA ASN A 87 -10.15 2.77 -18.61
C ASN A 87 -8.89 3.00 -19.42
N SER A 88 -8.65 4.28 -19.72
CA SER A 88 -7.56 4.81 -20.48
C SER A 88 -6.41 4.27 -19.70
N ALA A 89 -5.81 3.23 -20.25
CA ALA A 89 -4.88 2.46 -19.48
C ALA A 89 -3.83 3.41 -18.95
N GLN A 90 -3.47 3.26 -17.68
CA GLN A 90 -2.62 4.24 -17.02
C GLN A 90 -1.38 4.52 -17.87
N ARG A 91 -0.96 5.79 -17.95
CA ARG A 91 0.23 6.17 -18.71
C ARG A 91 1.44 5.36 -18.25
N ASP A 92 2.24 4.90 -19.20
CA ASP A 92 3.44 4.13 -18.93
C ASP A 92 4.66 5.06 -18.77
N PHE A 93 4.87 5.55 -17.55
CA PHE A 93 5.98 6.45 -17.26
C PHE A 93 7.36 5.80 -17.49
N MET A 94 7.49 4.47 -17.40
CA MET A 94 8.77 3.80 -17.65
C MET A 94 9.12 3.83 -19.13
N ALA A 95 8.15 3.52 -19.99
CA ALA A 95 8.32 3.60 -21.44
C ALA A 95 8.56 5.06 -21.89
N LEU A 96 7.81 6.02 -21.35
CA LEU A 96 8.00 7.44 -21.63
C LEU A 96 9.37 7.94 -21.19
N ASN A 97 9.83 7.57 -20.00
CA ASN A 97 11.15 8.00 -19.51
C ASN A 97 12.29 7.37 -20.32
N LYS A 98 12.15 6.11 -20.70
CA LYS A 98 13.11 5.46 -21.59
C LYS A 98 13.20 6.17 -22.94
N ALA A 99 12.04 6.53 -23.52
CA ALA A 99 11.98 7.26 -24.78
C ALA A 99 12.57 8.68 -24.66
N ALA A 100 12.26 9.40 -23.57
CA ALA A 100 12.82 10.72 -23.29
C ALA A 100 14.35 10.66 -23.19
N VAL A 101 14.90 9.67 -22.48
CA VAL A 101 16.35 9.47 -22.36
C VAL A 101 16.96 9.09 -23.71
N SER A 102 16.31 8.24 -24.51
CA SER A 102 16.80 7.93 -25.87
C SER A 102 16.79 9.14 -26.81
N ALA A 103 15.92 10.11 -26.57
CA ALA A 103 15.88 11.38 -27.28
C ALA A 103 16.86 12.44 -26.72
N GLY A 104 17.67 12.09 -25.70
CA GLY A 104 18.63 12.99 -25.08
C GLY A 104 18.03 13.96 -24.04
N LEU A 105 16.76 13.77 -23.65
CA LEU A 105 16.07 14.65 -22.68
C LEU A 105 16.33 14.18 -21.25
N VAL A 106 17.34 14.77 -20.61
CA VAL A 106 17.78 14.39 -19.25
C VAL A 106 17.27 15.37 -18.18
N THR A 107 16.83 16.57 -18.55
CA THR A 107 16.32 17.58 -17.61
C THR A 107 14.86 17.33 -17.22
N ALA A 108 14.49 17.67 -15.98
CA ALA A 108 13.15 17.42 -15.46
C ALA A 108 12.04 18.14 -16.26
N ASN A 109 12.28 19.39 -16.65
CA ASN A 109 11.34 20.17 -17.45
C ASN A 109 11.14 19.55 -18.84
N ALA A 110 12.22 19.14 -19.50
CA ALA A 110 12.14 18.48 -20.80
C ALA A 110 11.41 17.14 -20.71
N GLN A 111 11.60 16.37 -19.64
CA GLN A 111 10.85 15.13 -19.42
C GLN A 111 9.35 15.39 -19.15
N PHE A 112 9.01 16.50 -18.50
CA PHE A 112 7.62 16.90 -18.29
C PHE A 112 6.94 17.25 -19.61
N GLU A 113 7.57 18.07 -20.45
CA GLU A 113 7.09 18.43 -21.79
C GLU A 113 6.99 17.20 -22.70
N PHE A 114 7.96 16.29 -22.63
CA PHE A 114 7.95 15.04 -23.38
C PHE A 114 6.75 14.15 -22.99
N ARG A 115 6.43 14.05 -21.70
CA ARG A 115 5.26 13.30 -21.21
C ARG A 115 3.91 13.99 -21.52
N ALA A 116 3.92 15.31 -21.77
CA ALA A 116 2.73 16.05 -22.16
C ALA A 116 2.40 15.84 -23.64
N THR A 117 3.43 15.75 -24.49
CA THR A 117 3.32 15.60 -25.95
C THR A 117 3.19 14.15 -26.42
N HIS A 118 3.77 13.18 -25.67
CA HIS A 118 3.75 11.77 -26.03
C HIS A 118 2.81 10.97 -25.10
N ASP A 119 1.76 10.35 -25.65
CA ASP A 119 0.84 9.47 -24.90
C ASP A 119 1.19 7.99 -25.12
N VAL A 120 1.94 7.41 -24.19
CA VAL A 120 2.19 5.96 -24.13
C VAL A 120 1.42 5.38 -22.95
N ARG A 121 0.54 4.41 -23.21
CA ARG A 121 -0.33 3.80 -22.21
C ARG A 121 0.09 2.36 -21.93
N ARG A 122 -0.03 1.93 -20.67
CA ARG A 122 0.20 0.53 -20.30
C ARG A 122 -0.79 -0.34 -21.03
N LYS A 123 -0.37 -1.49 -21.55
CA LYS A 123 -1.35 -2.49 -22.01
C LYS A 123 -2.13 -2.93 -20.79
N THR A 124 -3.45 -2.74 -20.78
CA THR A 124 -4.26 -3.40 -19.75
C THR A 124 -4.01 -4.87 -19.91
N GLN A 125 -3.58 -5.55 -18.84
CA GLN A 125 -3.67 -7.00 -18.78
C GLN A 125 -5.16 -7.37 -18.68
N SER A 126 -5.93 -7.03 -19.71
CA SER A 126 -7.17 -7.71 -19.98
C SER A 126 -6.75 -9.16 -20.17
N GLY A 127 -7.25 -10.07 -19.33
CA GLY A 127 -6.98 -11.50 -19.42
C GLY A 127 -7.39 -12.15 -20.75
N ASP A 128 -7.66 -11.37 -21.79
CA ASP A 128 -8.05 -11.79 -23.13
C ASP A 128 -6.94 -12.56 -23.85
N GLY A 129 -5.67 -12.31 -23.51
CA GLY A 129 -4.56 -13.13 -24.00
C GLY A 129 -4.60 -14.59 -23.49
N GLN A 130 -5.24 -14.83 -22.33
CA GLN A 130 -5.45 -16.18 -21.79
C GLN A 130 -6.83 -16.74 -22.16
N ARG A 131 -7.84 -15.89 -22.40
CA ARG A 131 -9.21 -16.34 -22.73
C ARG A 131 -9.36 -16.84 -24.17
N ASN A 132 -8.53 -16.35 -25.11
CA ASN A 132 -8.59 -16.80 -26.51
C ASN A 132 -7.82 -18.09 -26.79
N ARG A 133 -7.26 -18.74 -25.78
CA ARG A 133 -6.89 -20.15 -25.90
C ARG A 133 -8.17 -20.97 -25.71
N THR A 134 -9.06 -20.91 -26.69
CA THR A 134 -10.17 -21.85 -26.81
C THR A 134 -9.54 -23.23 -26.89
N ARG A 135 -9.48 -23.92 -25.75
CA ARG A 135 -9.12 -25.34 -25.72
C ARG A 135 -10.06 -26.00 -26.72
N ARG A 136 -9.54 -26.65 -27.77
CA ARG A 136 -10.38 -27.41 -28.69
C ARG A 136 -11.14 -28.42 -27.83
N MET A 137 -12.44 -28.21 -27.71
CA MET A 137 -13.28 -29.08 -26.89
C MET A 137 -13.50 -30.38 -27.67
N PRO A 138 -13.25 -31.55 -27.06
CA PRO A 138 -13.43 -32.82 -27.74
C PRO A 138 -14.91 -33.03 -28.12
N PRO A 139 -15.21 -33.72 -29.24
CA PRO A 139 -16.59 -33.95 -29.70
C PRO A 139 -17.49 -34.72 -28.72
N SER A 140 -16.91 -35.42 -27.74
CA SER A 140 -17.63 -36.11 -26.66
C SER A 140 -18.01 -35.19 -25.48
N MET A 141 -17.66 -33.90 -25.53
CA MET A 141 -17.93 -32.99 -24.43
C MET A 141 -19.41 -32.63 -24.40
N VAL A 142 -20.11 -33.11 -23.37
CA VAL A 142 -21.51 -32.76 -23.12
C VAL A 142 -21.57 -31.40 -22.43
N PHE A 143 -22.34 -30.47 -22.98
CA PHE A 143 -22.61 -29.18 -22.35
C PHE A 143 -23.87 -29.30 -21.47
N GLY A 144 -23.72 -28.98 -20.19
CA GLY A 144 -24.79 -29.01 -19.21
C GLY A 144 -24.25 -28.65 -17.82
N ILE A 145 -25.13 -28.21 -16.92
CA ILE A 145 -24.78 -28.04 -15.51
C ILE A 145 -24.72 -29.45 -14.95
N SER A 146 -23.51 -29.95 -14.62
CA SER A 146 -23.36 -31.19 -13.85
C SER A 146 -24.28 -31.09 -12.66
N THR A 147 -25.13 -32.10 -12.44
CA THR A 147 -25.95 -32.16 -11.24
C THR A 147 -25.01 -32.06 -10.06
N ARG A 148 -25.13 -30.97 -9.29
CA ARG A 148 -24.34 -30.79 -8.08
C ARG A 148 -24.68 -32.00 -7.22
N PRO A 149 -23.70 -32.81 -6.78
CA PRO A 149 -24.01 -33.93 -5.90
C PRO A 149 -24.78 -33.36 -4.71
N SER A 150 -25.90 -34.01 -4.37
CA SER A 150 -26.66 -33.66 -3.18
C SER A 150 -25.70 -33.59 -2.00
N THR A 151 -25.91 -32.65 -1.08
CA THR A 151 -25.14 -32.60 0.17
C THR A 151 -25.14 -34.00 0.79
N PRO A 152 -23.97 -34.65 0.96
CA PRO A 152 -23.91 -36.04 1.39
C PRO A 152 -24.62 -36.16 2.73
N ILE A 153 -25.71 -36.94 2.77
CA ILE A 153 -26.59 -37.05 3.93
C ILE A 153 -25.84 -37.56 5.16
N PHE A 154 -24.84 -38.41 4.94
CA PHE A 154 -23.96 -38.93 5.98
C PHE A 154 -23.22 -37.83 6.73
N ASP A 155 -22.65 -36.84 6.02
CA ASP A 155 -21.95 -35.72 6.65
C ASP A 155 -22.90 -34.77 7.42
N LEU A 156 -24.19 -34.77 7.06
CA LEU A 156 -25.22 -34.03 7.79
C LEU A 156 -25.62 -34.77 9.07
N LEU A 157 -25.82 -36.09 8.99
CA LEU A 157 -26.15 -36.95 10.14
C LEU A 157 -25.00 -37.02 11.16
N GLU A 158 -23.76 -37.02 10.69
CA GLU A 158 -22.56 -36.99 11.54
C GLU A 158 -22.18 -35.58 12.02
N HIS A 159 -22.99 -34.56 11.76
CA HIS A 159 -22.75 -33.17 12.17
C HIS A 159 -21.41 -32.56 11.69
N LYS A 160 -20.77 -33.13 10.66
CA LYS A 160 -19.45 -32.67 10.19
C LYS A 160 -19.41 -31.19 9.79
N TYR A 161 -20.51 -30.65 9.30
CA TYR A 161 -20.61 -29.23 8.95
C TYR A 161 -20.64 -28.32 10.17
N GLN A 162 -21.32 -28.74 11.25
CA GLN A 162 -21.30 -28.04 12.53
C GLN A 162 -19.89 -28.08 13.12
N ASP A 163 -19.21 -29.21 13.08
CA ASP A 163 -17.84 -29.35 13.57
C ASP A 163 -16.85 -28.48 12.80
N LYS A 164 -16.95 -28.48 11.47
CA LYS A 164 -16.16 -27.59 10.60
C LYS A 164 -16.39 -26.12 10.97
N TRP A 165 -17.64 -25.72 11.15
CA TRP A 165 -17.98 -24.35 11.53
C TRP A 165 -17.43 -23.98 12.92
N LEU A 166 -17.54 -24.86 13.92
CA LEU A 166 -16.98 -24.64 15.25
C LEU A 166 -15.45 -24.57 15.23
N GLN A 167 -14.79 -25.35 14.37
CA GLN A 167 -13.34 -25.30 14.18
C GLN A 167 -12.89 -24.00 13.51
N GLU A 168 -13.58 -23.57 12.46
CA GLU A 168 -13.31 -22.28 11.79
C GLU A 168 -13.51 -21.11 12.77
N ARG A 169 -14.60 -21.13 13.53
CA ARG A 169 -14.88 -20.10 14.54
C ARG A 169 -13.79 -20.05 15.61
N ARG A 170 -13.35 -21.21 16.12
CA ARG A 170 -12.23 -21.29 17.07
C ARG A 170 -10.93 -20.75 16.48
N LYS A 171 -10.62 -21.07 15.21
CA LYS A 171 -9.44 -20.55 14.51
C LYS A 171 -9.49 -19.03 14.37
N LEU A 172 -10.64 -18.48 13.98
CA LEU A 172 -10.84 -17.03 13.86
C LEU A 172 -10.69 -16.31 15.20
N GLU A 173 -11.27 -16.86 16.27
CA GLU A 173 -11.16 -16.29 17.61
C GLU A 173 -9.71 -16.31 18.11
N LEU A 174 -8.99 -17.42 17.88
CA LEU A 174 -7.58 -17.55 18.24
C LEU A 174 -6.70 -16.56 17.47
N ALA A 175 -6.95 -16.40 16.16
CA ALA A 175 -6.26 -15.41 15.34
C ALA A 175 -6.52 -13.98 15.85
N LYS A 176 -7.77 -13.64 16.15
CA LYS A 176 -8.14 -12.34 16.73
C LYS A 176 -7.46 -12.09 18.06
N ARG A 177 -7.46 -13.08 18.97
CA ARG A 177 -6.76 -12.98 20.27
C ARG A 177 -5.25 -12.81 20.10
N GLN A 178 -4.64 -13.47 19.11
CA GLN A 178 -3.22 -13.27 18.79
C GLN A 178 -2.94 -11.86 18.27
N GLU A 179 -3.79 -11.31 17.40
CA GLU A 179 -3.70 -9.93 16.94
C GLU A 179 -3.86 -8.93 18.08
N GLU A 180 -4.85 -9.13 18.95
CA GLU A 180 -5.06 -8.32 20.15
C GLU A 180 -3.85 -8.40 21.08
N ASN A 181 -3.28 -9.57 21.31
CA ASN A 181 -2.06 -9.72 22.12
C ASN A 181 -0.83 -9.07 21.49
N LYS A 182 -0.71 -9.06 20.15
CA LYS A 182 0.34 -8.29 19.44
C LYS A 182 0.10 -6.79 19.55
N GLN A 183 -1.15 -6.34 19.59
CA GLN A 183 -1.52 -4.94 19.72
C GLN A 183 -1.46 -4.42 21.16
N LYS A 184 -1.63 -5.29 22.15
CA LYS A 184 -1.39 -5.01 23.56
C LYS A 184 0.11 -4.76 23.76
N ARG A 185 0.51 -3.51 23.55
CA ARG A 185 1.81 -2.99 23.94
C ARG A 185 1.96 -3.19 25.44
N SER A 186 3.13 -3.65 25.87
CA SER A 186 3.51 -3.70 27.28
C SER A 186 3.28 -2.30 27.88
N PRO A 187 2.46 -2.14 28.94
CA PRO A 187 2.12 -0.84 29.53
C PRO A 187 3.28 -0.27 30.36
N GLY A 188 4.48 -0.23 29.79
CA GLY A 188 5.71 0.24 30.41
C GLY A 188 6.88 0.41 29.43
N GLN A 189 6.74 0.01 28.17
CA GLN A 189 7.79 0.18 27.18
C GLN A 189 7.53 1.47 26.39
N VAL A 190 8.24 2.53 26.77
CA VAL A 190 8.24 3.82 26.06
C VAL A 190 8.67 3.57 24.62
N TYR A 191 7.92 4.13 23.65
CA TYR A 191 8.25 3.98 22.25
C TYR A 191 9.59 4.68 21.96
N GLU A 192 10.60 3.90 21.59
CA GLU A 192 11.85 4.45 21.10
C GLU A 192 11.61 5.08 19.72
N THR A 193 11.91 6.36 19.60
CA THR A 193 11.84 7.06 18.32
C THR A 193 13.08 6.71 17.50
N ARG A 194 13.04 6.93 16.18
CA ARG A 194 14.23 6.77 15.32
C ARG A 194 15.43 7.56 15.84
N ALA A 195 15.20 8.68 16.51
CA ALA A 195 16.25 9.50 17.12
C ALA A 195 16.89 8.83 18.35
N THR A 196 16.11 8.17 19.24
CA THR A 196 16.69 7.44 20.38
C THR A 196 17.47 6.23 19.93
N LEU A 197 16.95 5.51 18.92
CA LEU A 197 17.60 4.32 18.35
C LEU A 197 18.94 4.65 17.67
N LEU A 198 19.01 5.78 16.96
CA LEU A 198 20.26 6.26 16.35
C LEU A 198 21.24 6.86 17.37
N ARG A 199 20.77 7.27 18.55
CA ARG A 199 21.63 7.75 19.65
C ARG A 199 22.30 6.58 20.36
N THR A 200 21.60 5.45 20.53
CA THR A 200 22.11 4.28 21.24
C THR A 200 22.96 3.36 20.36
N TYR A 201 22.67 3.30 19.06
CA TYR A 201 23.37 2.42 18.13
C TYR A 201 24.09 3.21 17.03
N GLN A 202 25.42 3.23 17.10
CA GLN A 202 26.27 3.68 16.01
C GLN A 202 26.60 2.47 15.14
N ASN A 203 26.29 2.54 13.84
CA ASN A 203 26.73 1.50 12.90
C ASN A 203 28.25 1.31 13.03
N PRO A 204 28.75 0.07 13.16
CA PRO A 204 30.19 -0.16 13.18
C PRO A 204 30.77 0.31 11.85
N VAL A 205 31.47 1.45 11.88
CA VAL A 205 32.23 1.95 10.74
C VAL A 205 33.53 1.17 10.76
N ASN A 206 33.81 0.43 9.68
CA ASN A 206 35.13 -0.16 9.51
C ASN A 206 36.15 0.97 9.60
N PRO A 207 37.17 0.88 10.47
CA PRO A 207 38.17 1.94 10.58
C PRO A 207 38.74 2.21 9.20
N GLU A 208 38.81 3.47 8.80
CA GLU A 208 39.42 3.85 7.53
C GLU A 208 40.83 3.24 7.47
N PRO A 209 41.21 2.59 6.35
CA PRO A 209 42.55 2.06 6.21
C PRO A 209 43.55 3.20 6.40
N LEU A 210 44.61 2.95 7.18
CA LEU A 210 45.67 3.94 7.33
C LEU A 210 46.18 4.35 5.95
N TRP A 211 46.40 5.66 5.78
CA TRP A 211 46.86 6.21 4.51
C TRP A 211 48.13 5.49 4.04
N GLN A 212 48.09 4.97 2.80
CA GLN A 212 49.22 4.32 2.14
C GLN A 212 49.43 4.95 0.76
N MET A 213 50.68 5.18 0.39
CA MET A 213 51.01 5.68 -0.95
C MET A 213 50.62 4.65 -2.03
N PRO A 214 50.08 5.07 -3.19
CA PRO A 214 49.68 4.16 -4.27
C PRO A 214 50.79 3.23 -4.77
N LYS A 215 52.05 3.66 -4.70
CA LYS A 215 53.20 2.82 -5.07
C LYS A 215 53.35 1.59 -4.16
N PHE A 216 53.01 1.71 -2.88
CA PHE A 216 53.11 0.59 -1.93
C PHE A 216 51.94 -0.38 -2.05
N THR A 217 50.80 0.04 -2.59
CA THR A 217 49.69 -0.86 -2.88
C THR A 217 49.82 -1.55 -4.23
N LYS A 218 50.36 -0.86 -5.25
CA LYS A 218 50.42 -1.36 -6.63
C LYS A 218 51.76 -1.99 -7.02
N GLU A 219 52.87 -1.42 -6.58
CA GLU A 219 54.21 -1.72 -7.15
C GLU A 219 55.14 -2.42 -6.16
N ALA A 220 54.90 -2.30 -4.85
CA ALA A 220 55.69 -2.98 -3.84
C ALA A 220 55.43 -4.49 -3.83
N LYS A 221 56.18 -5.20 -4.66
CA LYS A 221 56.31 -6.65 -4.58
C LYS A 221 57.43 -6.99 -3.59
N PRO A 222 57.29 -8.05 -2.77
CA PRO A 222 58.36 -8.51 -1.91
C PRO A 222 59.57 -8.89 -2.79
N SER A 223 60.74 -8.30 -2.51
CA SER A 223 61.99 -8.61 -3.20
C SER A 223 62.52 -10.01 -2.85
N LEU A 224 62.11 -10.54 -1.70
CA LEU A 224 62.49 -11.85 -1.19
C LEU A 224 61.24 -12.68 -0.90
N GLN A 225 61.16 -13.85 -1.54
CA GLN A 225 60.16 -14.86 -1.23
C GLN A 225 60.84 -15.99 -0.46
N THR A 226 60.78 -15.93 0.88
CA THR A 226 61.44 -16.90 1.77
C THR A 226 60.67 -18.21 1.93
N PHE A 227 59.41 -18.26 1.50
CA PHE A 227 58.59 -19.46 1.57
C PHE A 227 58.81 -20.38 0.37
N ARG A 228 58.96 -21.69 0.65
CA ARG A 228 59.17 -22.75 -0.36
C ARG A 228 58.05 -22.86 -1.39
N SER A 229 56.81 -22.52 -1.02
CA SER A 229 55.64 -22.52 -1.92
C SER A 229 54.56 -21.56 -1.44
N GLY A 230 53.65 -21.16 -2.33
CA GLY A 230 52.51 -20.30 -1.98
C GLY A 230 51.59 -20.92 -0.93
N ARG A 231 51.43 -22.25 -0.94
CA ARG A 231 50.67 -23.00 0.06
C ARG A 231 51.36 -23.00 1.43
N ALA A 232 52.69 -23.11 1.47
CA ALA A 232 53.44 -23.01 2.72
C ALA A 232 53.29 -21.61 3.34
N ARG A 233 53.25 -20.56 2.49
CA ARG A 233 52.98 -19.18 2.92
C ARG A 233 51.62 -19.05 3.60
N THR A 234 50.55 -19.52 2.96
CA THR A 234 49.18 -19.40 3.54
C THR A 234 49.06 -20.15 4.87
N ILE A 235 49.66 -21.33 4.99
CA ILE A 235 49.66 -22.12 6.23
C ILE A 235 50.42 -21.41 7.34
N ALA A 236 51.58 -20.82 7.03
CA ALA A 236 52.36 -20.07 8.00
C ALA A 236 51.60 -18.83 8.50
N TYR A 237 50.95 -18.07 7.60
CA TYR A 237 50.13 -16.92 8.00
C TYR A 237 48.88 -17.32 8.79
N SER A 238 48.22 -18.44 8.45
CA SER A 238 47.08 -18.91 9.25
C SER A 238 47.51 -19.35 10.65
N ALA A 239 48.66 -20.02 10.78
CA ALA A 239 49.21 -20.40 12.07
C ALA A 239 49.58 -19.15 12.90
N PHE A 240 50.19 -18.14 12.27
CA PHE A 240 50.51 -16.87 12.90
C PHE A 240 49.27 -16.11 13.39
N GLU A 241 48.21 -16.01 12.57
CA GLU A 241 46.95 -15.37 12.99
C GLU A 241 46.26 -16.14 14.13
N SER A 242 46.34 -17.48 14.14
CA SER A 242 45.82 -18.27 15.27
C SER A 242 46.61 -18.07 16.56
N ASP A 243 47.93 -17.84 16.47
CA ASP A 243 48.79 -17.60 17.64
C ASP A 243 48.64 -16.17 18.20
N LYS A 244 48.30 -15.21 17.32
CA LYS A 244 48.09 -13.79 17.65
C LYS A 244 46.95 -13.52 18.62
N ILE A 245 46.00 -14.45 18.79
CA ILE A 245 44.79 -14.30 19.63
C ILE A 245 45.12 -13.89 21.07
N SER A 246 46.31 -14.24 21.55
CA SER A 246 46.73 -13.96 22.93
C SER A 246 47.46 -12.62 23.13
N ARG A 247 47.91 -11.92 22.09
CA ARG A 247 48.82 -10.75 22.21
C ARG A 247 48.32 -9.49 21.49
N LYS A 248 48.50 -8.33 22.12
CA LYS A 248 48.18 -7.01 21.51
C LYS A 248 49.16 -6.67 20.38
N GLY A 249 48.68 -6.01 19.34
CA GLY A 249 49.50 -5.43 18.26
C GLY A 249 49.46 -6.18 16.93
N ASN A 250 49.66 -5.44 15.83
CA ASN A 250 49.47 -5.94 14.45
C ASN A 250 50.33 -7.15 14.10
N LEU A 251 51.50 -7.29 14.73
CA LEU A 251 52.48 -8.36 14.49
C LEU A 251 52.62 -9.33 15.68
N GLY A 252 51.70 -9.34 16.65
CA GLY A 252 51.76 -10.29 17.77
C GLY A 252 52.94 -10.11 18.74
N HIS A 253 53.60 -8.95 18.70
CA HIS A 253 54.76 -8.62 19.56
C HIS A 253 54.41 -7.85 20.84
N GLY A 254 53.14 -7.56 21.11
CA GLY A 254 52.73 -6.82 22.30
C GLY A 254 52.38 -7.70 23.50
N THR A 255 51.86 -7.06 24.53
CA THR A 255 51.49 -7.68 25.81
C THR A 255 50.30 -8.62 25.64
N TYR A 256 50.22 -9.64 26.50
CA TYR A 256 49.09 -10.57 26.50
C TYR A 256 47.76 -9.84 26.77
N GLU A 257 46.70 -10.15 26.01
CA GLU A 257 45.34 -9.71 26.33
C GLU A 257 44.77 -10.52 27.50
N SER A 258 44.08 -9.86 28.42
CA SER A 258 43.26 -10.53 29.42
C SER A 258 42.17 -11.35 28.73
N ALA A 259 41.85 -12.54 29.28
CA ALA A 259 40.77 -13.38 28.77
C ALA A 259 39.47 -12.57 28.60
N LYS A 260 38.89 -12.61 27.40
CA LYS A 260 37.57 -12.04 27.14
C LYS A 260 36.53 -13.03 27.66
N ASN A 261 35.83 -12.64 28.73
CA ASN A 261 34.66 -13.36 29.26
C ASN A 261 33.48 -13.29 28.29
#